data_AF-A0A4R2MRL5-F1
#
_entry.id   AF-A0A4R2MRL5-F1
#
_cell.length_a   1.000
_cell.length_b   1.000
_cell.length_c   1.000
_cell.angle_alpha   90.00
_cell.angle_beta   90.00
_cell.angle_gamma   90.00
#
_symmetry.space_group_name_H-M   'P 1'
#
loop_
_entity.id
_entity.type
_entity.pdbx_description
1 polymer ?
#
loop_
_entity_poly.entity_id
_entity_poly.type
_entity_poly.pdbx_seq_one_letter_code
_entity_poly.pdbx_strand_id
1 'polypeptide(L)'
;MGAEHAPPARVRIGGLDGAGLLAELQRAGVALNERALALLASPAFQDLVPQQTVVPGIDDVAGLGFAQGATWPELLAAAARRGWHPAPLALAPWLRGDQSDDLHVWDPADRLAFAID
;
A
#
# COMPACT_ATOMS: atom_id res chain seq x y z
N MET A 1 9.75 16.23 -16.21
CA MET A 1 10.25 16.36 -14.81
C MET A 1 9.02 16.45 -13.92
N GLY A 2 8.34 15.32 -13.70
CA GLY A 2 7.17 15.28 -12.82
C GLY A 2 7.69 15.12 -11.40
N ALA A 3 7.29 16.02 -10.50
CA ALA A 3 7.61 15.84 -9.09
C ALA A 3 6.96 14.53 -8.62
N GLU A 4 7.78 13.49 -8.40
CA GLU A 4 7.39 12.34 -7.59
C GLU A 4 6.90 12.91 -6.25
N HIS A 5 5.58 12.97 -6.06
CA HIS A 5 5.02 13.25 -4.76
C HIS A 5 5.37 12.06 -3.87
N ALA A 6 6.39 12.23 -3.04
CA ALA A 6 6.57 11.37 -1.89
C ALA A 6 5.25 11.37 -1.11
N PRO A 7 4.76 10.20 -0.66
CA PRO A 7 3.55 10.16 0.13
C PRO A 7 3.75 11.02 1.39
N PRO A 8 2.65 11.60 1.91
CA PRO A 8 2.74 12.43 3.10
C PRO A 8 3.34 11.61 4.26
N ALA A 9 4.15 12.26 5.09
CA ALA A 9 4.88 11.62 6.19
C ALA A 9 3.96 10.88 7.19
N ARG A 10 2.67 11.23 7.20
CA ARG A 10 1.62 10.55 7.96
C ARG A 10 0.36 10.46 7.11
N VAL A 11 -0.23 9.27 7.07
CA VAL A 11 -1.46 8.99 6.34
C VAL A 11 -2.50 8.45 7.30
N ARG A 12 -3.74 8.96 7.22
CA ARG A 12 -4.87 8.37 7.93
C ARG A 12 -5.56 7.35 7.04
N ILE A 13 -5.71 6.14 7.56
CA ILE A 13 -6.34 5.01 6.87
C ILE A 13 -7.42 4.37 7.75
N GLY A 14 -8.27 3.54 7.15
CA GLY A 14 -9.33 2.80 7.85
C GLY A 14 -10.52 3.67 8.26
N GLY A 15 -11.36 3.12 9.13
CA GLY A 15 -12.58 3.76 9.65
C GLY A 15 -13.85 3.50 8.83
N LEU A 16 -13.73 2.83 7.68
CA LEU A 16 -14.84 2.43 6.82
C LEU A 16 -14.60 1.03 6.31
N ASP A 17 -15.66 0.23 6.23
CA ASP A 17 -15.71 -0.98 5.42
C ASP A 17 -15.99 -0.62 3.95
N GLY A 18 -16.06 -1.62 3.06
CA GLY A 18 -16.28 -1.41 1.64
C GLY A 18 -17.59 -0.69 1.32
N ALA A 19 -18.67 -1.00 2.06
CA ALA A 19 -19.96 -0.35 1.88
C ALA A 19 -19.94 1.12 2.33
N GLY A 20 -19.34 1.40 3.48
CA GLY A 20 -19.13 2.76 3.99
C GLY A 20 -18.25 3.58 3.07
N LEU A 21 -17.15 3.01 2.57
CA LEU A 21 -16.26 3.66 1.61
C LEU A 21 -16.97 3.97 0.29
N LEU A 22 -17.78 3.03 -0.23
CA LEU A 22 -18.59 3.27 -1.42
C LEU A 22 -19.55 4.46 -1.23
N ALA A 23 -20.24 4.51 -0.08
CA ALA A 23 -21.17 5.59 0.22
C ALA A 23 -20.46 6.96 0.33
N GLU A 24 -19.27 7.01 0.93
CA GLU A 24 -18.46 8.23 0.99
C GLU A 24 -17.99 8.68 -0.41
N LEU A 25 -17.50 7.76 -1.23
CA LEU A 25 -17.05 8.06 -2.59
C LEU A 25 -18.19 8.64 -3.44
N GLN A 26 -19.37 8.05 -3.36
CA GLN A 26 -20.57 8.55 -4.04
C GLN A 26 -20.98 9.94 -3.54
N ARG A 27 -20.96 10.17 -2.22
CA ARG A 27 -21.29 11.47 -1.63
C ARG A 27 -20.30 12.56 -2.04
N ALA A 28 -19.03 12.19 -2.19
CA ALA A 28 -17.98 13.08 -2.69
C ALA A 28 -18.04 13.30 -4.20
N GLY A 29 -18.98 12.67 -4.92
CA GLY A 29 -19.10 12.80 -6.37
C GLY A 29 -18.01 12.07 -7.16
N VAL A 30 -17.32 11.10 -6.55
CA VAL A 30 -16.30 10.31 -7.24
C VAL A 30 -16.99 9.32 -8.18
N ALA A 31 -16.68 9.42 -9.47
CA ALA A 31 -17.16 8.47 -10.46
C ALA A 31 -16.41 7.13 -10.33
N LEU A 32 -17.17 6.03 -10.28
CA LEU A 32 -16.64 4.68 -10.15
C LEU A 32 -17.00 3.87 -11.38
N ASN A 33 -16.03 3.10 -11.91
CA ASN A 33 -16.28 2.13 -12.97
C ASN A 33 -16.66 0.76 -12.38
N GLU A 34 -17.05 -0.18 -13.24
CA GLU A 34 -17.44 -1.54 -12.83
C GLU A 34 -16.33 -2.27 -12.06
N ARG A 35 -15.07 -2.05 -12.44
CA ARG A 35 -13.91 -2.66 -11.75
C ARG A 35 -13.73 -2.13 -10.34
N ALA A 36 -13.92 -0.83 -10.12
CA ALA A 36 -13.85 -0.23 -8.79
C ALA A 36 -14.96 -0.77 -7.89
N LEU A 37 -16.17 -0.94 -8.43
CA LEU A 37 -17.28 -1.57 -7.70
C LEU A 37 -16.98 -3.03 -7.35
N ALA A 38 -16.44 -3.81 -8.30
CA ALA A 38 -16.01 -5.18 -8.05
C ALA A 38 -14.91 -5.29 -6.99
N LEU A 39 -13.95 -4.35 -6.99
CA LEU A 39 -12.89 -4.28 -5.99
C LEU A 39 -13.46 -3.99 -4.59
N LEU A 40 -14.33 -3.00 -4.46
CA LEU A 40 -14.96 -2.63 -3.18
C LEU A 40 -15.90 -3.72 -2.64
N ALA A 41 -16.45 -4.56 -3.51
CA ALA A 41 -17.26 -5.73 -3.14
C ALA A 41 -16.42 -6.98 -2.82
N SER A 42 -15.10 -6.95 -3.04
CA SER A 42 -14.23 -8.10 -2.78
C SER A 42 -14.00 -8.30 -1.28
N PRO A 43 -13.69 -9.54 -0.83
CA PRO A 43 -13.38 -9.85 0.57
C PRO A 43 -12.31 -8.93 1.17
N ALA A 44 -11.34 -8.48 0.37
CA ALA A 44 -10.24 -7.62 0.80
C ALA A 44 -10.69 -6.23 1.33
N PHE A 45 -11.93 -5.81 1.02
CA PHE A 45 -12.50 -4.53 1.45
C PHE A 45 -13.68 -4.69 2.42
N GLN A 46 -14.04 -5.92 2.83
CA GLN A 46 -15.19 -6.11 3.72
C GLN A 46 -14.86 -5.89 5.19
N ASP A 47 -13.60 -6.02 5.57
CA ASP A 47 -13.18 -5.86 6.95
C ASP A 47 -13.10 -4.38 7.35
N LEU A 48 -13.74 -4.03 8.46
CA LEU A 48 -13.57 -2.72 9.08
C LEU A 48 -12.19 -2.66 9.75
N VAL A 49 -11.25 -2.01 9.09
CA VAL A 49 -9.96 -1.67 9.69
C VAL A 49 -10.15 -0.45 10.60
N PRO A 50 -9.75 -0.51 11.88
CA PRO A 50 -9.80 0.65 12.77
C PRO A 50 -9.11 1.86 12.16
N GLN A 51 -9.67 3.05 12.38
CA GLN A 51 -9.02 4.26 11.90
C GLN A 51 -7.68 4.45 12.61
N GLN A 52 -6.61 4.57 11.85
CA GLN A 52 -5.27 4.76 12.37
C GLN A 52 -4.44 5.70 11.51
N THR A 53 -3.38 6.25 12.09
CA THR A 53 -2.38 7.03 11.37
C THR A 53 -1.16 6.16 11.17
N VAL A 54 -0.74 5.97 9.92
CA VAL A 54 0.44 5.20 9.54
C VAL A 54 1.53 6.14 9.04
N VAL A 55 2.78 5.85 9.43
CA VAL A 55 3.98 6.45 8.85
C VAL A 55 4.50 5.46 7.79
N PRO A 56 4.43 5.78 6.50
CA PRO A 56 4.98 4.91 5.46
C PRO A 56 6.52 4.94 5.52
N GLY A 57 7.13 3.77 5.67
CA GLY A 57 8.55 3.56 5.40
C GLY A 57 8.73 3.22 3.93
N ILE A 58 9.49 4.03 3.20
CA ILE A 58 9.78 3.78 1.79
C ILE A 58 11.28 3.67 1.61
N ASP A 59 11.70 2.53 1.08
CA ASP A 59 13.08 2.27 0.71
C ASP A 59 13.12 1.60 -0.66
N ASP A 60 14.26 1.70 -1.34
CA ASP A 60 14.48 0.87 -2.51
C ASP A 60 15.02 -0.51 -2.10
N VAL A 61 14.94 -1.48 -3.01
CA VAL A 61 15.39 -2.86 -2.77
C VAL A 61 16.89 -2.90 -2.42
N ALA A 62 17.70 -2.04 -3.03
CA ALA A 62 19.11 -1.88 -2.69
C ALA A 62 19.31 -1.38 -1.24
N GLY A 63 18.50 -0.41 -0.81
CA GLY A 63 18.48 0.20 0.52
C GLY A 63 18.02 -0.78 1.58
N LEU A 64 17.19 -1.77 1.22
CA LEU A 64 16.86 -2.94 2.04
C LEU A 64 18.02 -3.95 2.17
N GLY A 65 19.08 -3.78 1.39
CA GLY A 65 20.31 -4.58 1.42
C GLY A 65 20.49 -5.50 0.20
N PHE A 66 19.67 -5.36 -0.84
CA PHE A 66 19.65 -6.27 -1.99
C PHE A 66 20.08 -5.57 -3.28
N ALA A 67 21.39 -5.41 -3.47
CA ALA A 67 21.96 -4.72 -4.62
C ALA A 67 21.76 -5.42 -5.99
N GLN A 68 21.21 -6.63 -6.01
CA GLN A 68 20.95 -7.44 -7.22
C GLN A 68 19.47 -7.78 -7.39
N GLY A 69 18.60 -7.17 -6.58
CA GLY A 69 17.19 -7.51 -6.52
C GLY A 69 16.89 -8.57 -5.46
N ALA A 70 15.61 -8.77 -5.19
CA ALA A 70 15.15 -9.71 -4.18
C ALA A 70 13.74 -10.23 -4.49
N THR A 71 13.44 -11.39 -3.93
CA THR A 71 12.09 -11.94 -3.90
C THR A 71 11.26 -11.31 -2.78
N TRP A 72 9.93 -11.39 -2.90
CA TRP A 72 9.04 -10.86 -1.87
C TRP A 72 9.30 -11.42 -0.45
N PRO A 73 9.51 -12.74 -0.24
CA PRO A 73 9.84 -13.27 1.08
C PRO A 73 11.15 -12.72 1.69
N GLU A 74 12.17 -12.47 0.86
CA GLU A 74 13.45 -11.91 1.30
C GLU A 74 13.29 -10.46 1.77
N LEU A 75 12.50 -9.68 1.02
CA LEU A 75 12.15 -8.30 1.34
C LEU A 75 11.34 -8.21 2.63
N LEU A 76 10.35 -9.08 2.81
CA LEU A 76 9.57 -9.18 4.05
C LEU A 76 10.45 -9.49 5.26
N ALA A 77 11.36 -10.45 5.12
CA ALA A 77 12.29 -10.78 6.20
C ALA A 77 13.24 -9.61 6.52
N ALA A 78 13.67 -8.83 5.51
CA ALA A 78 14.50 -7.65 5.71
C ALA A 78 13.75 -6.50 6.39
N ALA A 79 12.51 -6.23 5.95
CA ALA A 79 11.62 -5.26 6.56
C ALA A 79 11.32 -5.63 8.02
N ALA A 80 10.99 -6.89 8.31
CA ALA A 80 10.72 -7.37 9.66
C ALA A 80 11.93 -7.19 10.61
N ARG A 81 13.16 -7.38 10.13
CA ARG A 81 14.38 -7.12 10.92
C ARG A 81 14.53 -5.63 11.31
N ARG A 82 13.86 -4.72 10.61
CA ARG A 82 13.82 -3.27 10.91
C ARG A 82 12.61 -2.88 11.76
N GLY A 83 11.76 -3.83 12.14
CA GLY A 83 10.47 -3.54 12.78
C GLY A 83 9.41 -3.00 11.81
N TRP A 84 9.59 -3.24 10.51
CA TRP A 84 8.61 -2.84 9.49
C TRP A 84 7.74 -4.02 9.09
N HIS A 85 6.49 -3.74 8.75
CA HIS A 85 5.52 -4.73 8.32
C HIS A 85 4.90 -4.34 6.97
N PRO A 86 4.30 -5.30 6.22
CA PRO A 86 3.62 -4.98 4.96
C PRO A 86 2.63 -3.83 5.15
N ALA A 87 2.66 -2.87 4.23
CA ALA A 87 1.69 -1.80 4.23
C ALA A 87 0.26 -2.38 4.11
N PRO A 88 -0.69 -1.94 4.93
CA PRO A 88 -2.07 -2.37 4.80
C PRO A 88 -2.66 -1.91 3.46
N LEU A 89 -3.59 -2.67 2.91
CA LEU A 89 -4.22 -2.35 1.61
C LEU A 89 -4.86 -0.96 1.58
N ALA A 90 -5.37 -0.48 2.72
CA ALA A 90 -5.93 0.86 2.86
C ALA A 90 -4.91 2.00 2.63
N LEU A 91 -3.61 1.70 2.64
CA LEU A 91 -2.54 2.63 2.28
C LEU A 91 -2.36 2.74 0.75
N ALA A 92 -2.82 1.76 -0.02
CA ALA A 92 -2.59 1.69 -1.47
C ALA A 92 -3.02 2.96 -2.24
N PRO A 93 -4.15 3.64 -1.96
CA PRO A 93 -4.50 4.87 -2.67
C PRO A 93 -3.50 6.02 -2.51
N TRP A 94 -2.70 5.99 -1.44
CA TRP A 94 -1.65 6.99 -1.16
C TRP A 94 -0.32 6.65 -1.82
N LEU A 95 -0.16 5.40 -2.26
CA LEU A 95 1.00 4.90 -2.96
C LEU A 95 0.64 4.85 -4.45
N ARG A 96 1.41 5.52 -5.31
CA ARG A 96 1.32 5.23 -6.75
C ARG A 96 2.06 3.92 -7.05
N GLY A 97 1.63 2.85 -6.42
CA GLY A 97 2.24 1.53 -6.50
C GLY A 97 1.56 0.65 -7.56
N ASP A 98 2.34 -0.29 -8.07
CA ASP A 98 1.82 -1.44 -8.81
C ASP A 98 1.61 -2.61 -7.84
N GLN A 99 0.66 -3.48 -8.15
CA GLN A 99 0.42 -4.72 -7.39
C GLN A 99 1.09 -5.86 -8.15
N SER A 100 2.07 -6.51 -7.52
CA SER A 100 2.79 -7.64 -8.10
C SER A 100 2.48 -8.92 -7.31
N ASP A 101 2.57 -10.07 -7.98
CA ASP A 101 2.37 -11.37 -7.33
C ASP A 101 3.65 -11.85 -6.62
N ASP A 102 3.53 -12.96 -5.88
CA ASP A 102 4.62 -13.53 -5.08
C ASP A 102 5.78 -14.11 -5.93
N LEU A 103 5.62 -14.19 -7.25
CA LEU A 103 6.65 -14.67 -8.18
C LEU A 103 7.51 -13.52 -8.73
N HIS A 104 7.13 -12.27 -8.44
CA HIS A 104 7.87 -11.11 -8.90
C HIS A 104 9.24 -11.01 -8.22
N VAL A 105 10.27 -10.82 -9.05
CA VAL A 105 11.62 -10.46 -8.60
C VAL A 105 11.77 -8.97 -8.78
N TRP A 106 12.00 -8.26 -7.68
CA TRP A 106 12.10 -6.80 -7.66
C TRP A 106 13.52 -6.37 -8.03
N ASP A 107 13.63 -5.33 -8.86
CA ASP A 107 14.90 -4.69 -9.25
C ASP A 107 15.46 -3.86 -8.07
N PRO A 108 16.79 -3.74 -7.93
CA PRO A 108 17.42 -2.88 -6.92
C PRO A 108 16.83 -1.46 -6.81
N ALA A 109 16.38 -0.87 -7.91
CA ALA A 109 15.84 0.48 -7.95
C ALA A 109 14.34 0.57 -7.61
N ASP A 110 13.65 -0.57 -7.49
CA ASP A 110 12.22 -0.60 -7.15
C ASP A 110 12.00 -0.10 -5.72
N ARG A 111 11.02 0.78 -5.56
CA ARG A 111 10.68 1.38 -4.26
C ARG A 111 9.48 0.68 -3.64
N LEU A 112 9.66 0.22 -2.41
CA LEU A 112 8.66 -0.52 -1.67
C LEU A 112 8.22 0.27 -0.45
N ALA A 113 6.91 0.23 -0.18
CA ALA A 113 6.32 0.86 0.98
C ALA A 113 5.96 -0.20 2.04
N PHE A 114 6.42 0.05 3.26
CA PHE A 114 6.10 -0.71 4.45
C PHE A 114 5.43 0.21 5.47
N ALA A 115 4.66 -0.36 6.38
CA ALA A 115 4.19 0.36 7.55
C ALA A 115 5.22 0.22 8.69
N ILE A 116 5.44 1.32 9.39
CA ILE A 116 6.34 1.42 10.55
C ILE A 116 5.46 1.49 11.80
N ASP A 117 5.84 0.75 12.84
CA ASP A 117 5.24 0.82 14.19
C ASP A 117 5.54 2.15 14.90
#